data_AF-A0AAP2K6B3-F1
#
_entry.id   AF-A0AAP2K6B3-F1
#
_cell.length_a   1.000
_cell.length_b   1.000
_cell.length_c   1.000
_cell.angle_alpha   90.00
_cell.angle_beta   90.00
_cell.angle_gamma   90.00
#
_symmetry.space_group_name_H-M   'P 1'
#
loop_
_entity.id
_entity.type
_entity.pdbx_description
1 polymer ?
#
loop_
_entity_poly.entity_id
_entity_poly.type
_entity_poly.pdbx_seq_one_letter_code
_entity_poly.pdbx_strand_id
1 'polypeptide(L)'
;MTSGLEFEKEFKKILVKEYSENRVVPEYRLGNFMVDFAIINDTTKEIIAIFELKMFRKDAFSQPQLSGFNSRIKQLINANGIDIPVFYVIKDNENRDSITINTLDQERGTGSDTKFIFRETSLPSYNELLMQNSTNIVKKIKIFLKNLHLN
;
A
#
# COMPACT_ATOMS: atom_id res chain seq x y z
N MET A 1 -2.22 -26.24 2.53
CA MET A 1 -1.47 -24.97 2.65
C MET A 1 -1.33 -24.40 1.25
N THR A 2 -1.87 -23.22 0.99
CA THR A 2 -1.62 -22.51 -0.27
C THR A 2 -0.17 -22.06 -0.29
N SER A 3 0.54 -22.24 -1.41
CA SER A 3 1.90 -21.70 -1.56
C SER A 3 1.88 -20.18 -1.81
N GLY A 4 2.99 -19.49 -1.59
CA GLY A 4 3.11 -18.05 -1.92
C GLY A 4 2.79 -17.73 -3.37
N LEU A 5 3.23 -18.59 -4.29
CA LEU A 5 2.94 -18.46 -5.72
C LEU A 5 1.45 -18.63 -6.04
N GLU A 6 0.76 -19.51 -5.32
CA GLU A 6 -0.69 -19.68 -5.49
C GLU A 6 -1.46 -18.49 -4.92
N PHE A 7 -1.04 -17.94 -3.78
CA PHE A 7 -1.64 -16.75 -3.20
C PHE A 7 -1.46 -15.53 -4.11
N GLU A 8 -0.26 -15.33 -4.67
CA GLU A 8 0.00 -14.25 -5.63
C GLU A 8 -0.90 -14.38 -6.86
N LYS A 9 -1.01 -15.58 -7.44
CA LYS A 9 -1.89 -15.84 -8.58
C LYS A 9 -3.37 -15.62 -8.26
N GLU A 10 -3.81 -16.04 -7.08
CA GLU A 10 -5.17 -15.84 -6.58
C GLU A 10 -5.47 -14.34 -6.44
N PHE A 11 -4.59 -13.60 -5.79
CA PHE A 11 -4.79 -12.17 -5.58
C PHE A 11 -4.68 -11.36 -6.87
N LYS A 12 -3.79 -11.75 -7.79
CA LYS A 12 -3.74 -11.14 -9.13
C LYS A 12 -5.10 -11.22 -9.82
N LYS A 13 -5.81 -12.36 -9.75
CA LYS A 13 -7.16 -12.50 -10.36
C LYS A 13 -8.15 -11.51 -9.76
N ILE A 14 -8.08 -11.26 -8.45
CA ILE A 14 -8.91 -10.27 -7.76
C ILE A 14 -8.59 -8.86 -8.29
N LEU A 15 -7.31 -8.50 -8.34
CA LEU A 15 -6.86 -7.19 -8.85
C LEU A 15 -7.27 -6.97 -10.30
N VAL A 16 -7.10 -7.97 -11.17
CA VAL A 16 -7.44 -7.88 -12.59
C VAL A 16 -8.95 -7.71 -12.79
N LYS A 17 -9.77 -8.37 -11.97
CA LYS A 17 -11.22 -8.20 -12.01
C LYS A 17 -11.64 -6.78 -11.64
N GLU A 18 -10.96 -6.16 -10.67
CA GLU A 18 -11.29 -4.81 -10.20
C GLU A 18 -10.69 -3.71 -11.08
N TYR A 19 -9.45 -3.88 -11.53
CA TYR A 19 -8.67 -2.81 -12.15
C TYR A 19 -8.38 -3.02 -13.64
N SER A 20 -8.65 -4.19 -14.22
CA SER A 20 -8.22 -4.63 -15.56
C SER A 20 -6.74 -5.00 -15.67
N GLU A 21 -6.44 -6.00 -16.50
CA GLU A 21 -5.09 -6.59 -16.65
C GLU A 21 -4.01 -5.56 -17.01
N ASN A 22 -4.34 -4.60 -17.88
CA ASN A 22 -3.39 -3.58 -18.36
C ASN A 22 -2.99 -2.54 -17.29
N ARG A 23 -3.65 -2.55 -16.13
CA ARG A 23 -3.38 -1.62 -15.01
C ARG A 23 -2.75 -2.32 -13.81
N VAL A 24 -2.69 -3.66 -13.80
CA VAL A 24 -2.12 -4.46 -12.73
C VAL A 24 -0.72 -4.92 -13.13
N VAL A 25 0.31 -4.41 -12.45
CA VAL A 25 1.70 -4.76 -12.74
C VAL A 25 2.28 -5.58 -11.57
N PRO A 26 2.56 -6.88 -11.77
CA PRO A 26 3.24 -7.69 -10.75
C PRO A 26 4.73 -7.35 -10.65
N GLU A 27 5.34 -7.65 -9.51
CA GLU A 27 6.79 -7.51 -9.26
C GLU A 27 7.35 -6.12 -9.64
N TYR A 28 6.58 -5.08 -9.34
CA TYR A 28 6.91 -3.73 -9.79
C TYR A 28 8.13 -3.17 -9.04
N ARG A 29 9.08 -2.62 -9.80
CA ARG A 29 10.31 -2.04 -9.25
C ARG A 29 10.17 -0.54 -9.03
N LEU A 30 10.30 -0.13 -7.77
CA LEU A 30 10.29 1.25 -7.28
C LEU A 30 11.68 1.59 -6.72
N GLY A 31 12.58 2.03 -7.60
CA GLY A 31 13.99 2.22 -7.27
C GLY A 31 14.63 0.89 -6.82
N ASN A 32 15.10 0.84 -5.58
CA ASN A 32 15.69 -0.36 -4.98
C ASN A 32 14.66 -1.30 -4.32
N PHE A 33 13.37 -0.96 -4.38
CA PHE A 33 12.30 -1.76 -3.80
C PHE A 33 11.56 -2.54 -4.88
N MET A 34 11.20 -3.78 -4.57
CA MET A 34 10.28 -4.59 -5.36
C MET A 34 8.99 -4.75 -4.56
N VAL A 35 7.86 -4.40 -5.15
CA VAL A 35 6.53 -4.57 -4.55
C VAL A 35 5.79 -5.68 -5.30
N ASP A 36 4.92 -6.41 -4.63
CA ASP A 36 4.28 -7.58 -5.22
C ASP A 36 3.32 -7.17 -6.35
N PHE A 37 2.53 -6.10 -6.16
CA PHE A 37 1.75 -5.49 -7.24
C PHE A 37 1.73 -3.96 -7.16
N ALA A 38 1.70 -3.33 -8.32
CA ALA A 38 1.38 -1.92 -8.48
C ALA A 38 0.16 -1.74 -9.37
N ILE A 39 -0.66 -0.73 -9.06
CA ILE A 39 -1.74 -0.27 -9.94
C ILE A 39 -1.28 1.02 -10.60
N ILE A 40 -1.44 1.10 -11.92
CA ILE A 40 -1.02 2.25 -12.72
C ILE A 40 -2.20 3.02 -13.32
N ASN A 41 -2.01 4.33 -13.49
CA ASN A 41 -2.85 5.14 -14.33
C ASN A 41 -2.65 4.71 -15.80
N ASP A 42 -3.74 4.44 -16.53
CA ASP A 42 -3.64 3.98 -17.91
C ASP A 42 -3.10 5.04 -18.88
N THR A 43 -3.29 6.31 -18.55
CA THR A 43 -2.96 7.48 -19.36
C THR A 43 -1.57 7.99 -19.02
N THR A 44 -1.32 8.31 -17.74
CA THR A 44 -0.05 8.89 -17.29
C THR A 44 1.04 7.86 -17.02
N LYS A 45 0.66 6.58 -16.90
CA LYS A 45 1.53 5.47 -16.49
C LYS A 45 2.11 5.62 -15.08
N GLU A 46 1.64 6.59 -14.32
CA GLU A 46 2.02 6.80 -12.93
C GLU A 46 1.42 5.73 -12.03
N ILE A 47 2.11 5.40 -10.95
CA ILE A 47 1.64 4.46 -9.94
C ILE A 47 0.61 5.17 -9.07
N ILE A 48 -0.53 4.54 -8.84
CA ILE A 48 -1.62 5.09 -8.03
C ILE A 48 -1.92 4.27 -6.77
N ALA A 49 -1.41 3.03 -6.68
CA ALA A 49 -1.42 2.22 -5.47
C ALA A 49 -0.39 1.09 -5.55
N ILE A 50 0.03 0.56 -4.40
CA ILE A 50 0.81 -0.67 -4.31
C ILE A 50 0.16 -1.66 -3.33
N PHE A 51 0.32 -2.95 -3.62
CA PHE A 51 -0.14 -4.05 -2.78
C PHE A 51 1.05 -4.94 -2.40
N GLU A 52 1.21 -5.21 -1.11
CA GLU A 52 2.25 -6.04 -0.52
C GLU A 52 1.62 -7.26 0.15
N LEU A 53 1.95 -8.45 -0.33
CA LEU A 53 1.41 -9.73 0.11
C LEU A 53 2.18 -10.23 1.32
N LYS A 54 1.45 -10.76 2.31
CA LYS A 54 2.01 -11.37 3.50
C LYS A 54 1.23 -12.63 3.89
N MET A 55 1.93 -13.76 3.95
CA MET A 55 1.36 -15.07 4.30
C MET A 55 1.56 -15.40 5.79
N PHE A 56 0.91 -14.63 6.66
CA PHE A 56 0.98 -14.82 8.10
C PHE A 56 -0.35 -14.36 8.71
N ARG A 57 -0.65 -14.79 9.95
CA ARG A 57 -1.75 -14.18 10.69
C ARG A 57 -1.46 -12.71 10.94
N LYS A 58 -2.50 -11.87 10.86
CA LYS A 58 -2.39 -10.42 11.09
C LYS A 58 -1.83 -10.06 12.47
N ASP A 59 -2.08 -10.89 13.49
CA ASP A 59 -1.59 -10.70 14.86
C ASP A 59 -0.18 -11.25 15.10
N ALA A 60 0.39 -11.98 14.12
CA ALA A 60 1.74 -12.54 14.22
C ALA A 60 2.86 -11.51 13.96
N PHE A 61 2.52 -10.32 13.45
CA PHE A 61 3.50 -9.27 13.17
C PHE A 61 3.84 -8.48 14.45
N SER A 62 5.11 -8.53 14.83
CA SER A 62 5.66 -7.74 15.93
C SER A 62 5.75 -6.24 15.59
N GLN A 63 5.76 -5.39 16.62
CA GLN A 63 5.92 -3.93 16.43
C GLN A 63 7.20 -3.53 15.66
N PRO A 64 8.37 -4.18 15.87
CA PRO A 64 9.55 -3.93 15.04
C PRO A 64 9.35 -4.23 13.54
N GLN A 65 8.63 -5.32 13.21
CA GLN A 65 8.31 -5.65 11.82
C GLN A 65 7.41 -4.58 11.19
N LEU A 66 6.35 -4.19 11.90
CA LEU A 66 5.43 -3.15 11.43
C LEU A 66 6.12 -1.78 11.30
N SER A 67 7.01 -1.44 12.22
CA SER A 67 7.85 -0.23 12.10
C SER A 67 8.76 -0.29 10.87
N GLY A 68 9.38 -1.43 10.59
CA GLY A 68 10.20 -1.65 9.40
C GLY A 68 9.40 -1.48 8.10
N PHE A 69 8.18 -2.01 8.06
CA PHE A 69 7.24 -1.83 6.96
C PHE A 69 6.92 -0.34 6.72
N ASN A 70 6.56 0.41 7.77
CA ASN A 70 6.30 1.84 7.69
C ASN A 70 7.54 2.64 7.23
N SER A 71 8.73 2.31 7.75
CA SER A 71 9.98 2.95 7.33
C SER A 71 10.24 2.75 5.83
N ARG A 72 10.04 1.53 5.33
CA ARG A 72 10.17 1.20 3.91
C ARG A 72 9.19 2.01 3.05
N ILE A 73 7.93 2.14 3.47
CA ILE A 73 6.93 2.98 2.78
C ILE A 73 7.40 4.44 2.73
N LYS A 74 7.81 5.00 3.88
CA LYS A 74 8.28 6.40 3.96
C LYS A 74 9.48 6.63 3.05
N GLN A 75 10.44 5.70 2.99
CA GLN A 75 11.57 5.78 2.07
C GLN A 75 11.11 5.77 0.61
N LEU A 76 10.14 4.93 0.26
CA LEU A 76 9.59 4.83 -1.08
C LEU A 76 8.90 6.13 -1.49
N ILE A 77 8.07 6.71 -0.60
CA ILE A 77 7.41 8.00 -0.82
C ILE A 77 8.44 9.13 -0.98
N ASN A 78 9.44 9.17 -0.11
CA ASN A 78 10.49 10.20 -0.15
C ASN A 78 11.33 10.11 -1.43
N ALA A 79 11.68 8.91 -1.88
CA ALA A 79 12.51 8.71 -3.07
C ALA A 79 11.77 9.03 -4.39
N ASN A 80 10.47 8.78 -4.44
CA ASN A 80 9.67 8.99 -5.66
C ASN A 80 8.90 10.31 -5.66
N GLY A 81 8.90 11.06 -4.55
CA GLY A 81 8.17 12.32 -4.40
C GLY A 81 6.64 12.18 -4.43
N ILE A 82 6.10 10.96 -4.51
CA ILE A 82 4.68 10.65 -4.62
C ILE A 82 4.23 9.91 -3.35
N ASP A 83 3.13 10.38 -2.77
CA ASP A 83 2.49 9.72 -1.63
C ASP A 83 1.54 8.65 -2.16
N ILE A 84 2.08 7.45 -2.37
CA ILE A 84 1.39 6.33 -2.99
C ILE A 84 0.69 5.52 -1.89
N PRO A 85 -0.64 5.29 -1.99
CA PRO A 85 -1.36 4.38 -1.10
C PRO A 85 -0.75 2.98 -1.09
N VAL A 86 -0.53 2.44 0.12
CA VAL A 86 0.05 1.12 0.33
C VAL A 86 -0.92 0.22 1.07
N PHE A 87 -1.22 -0.93 0.47
CA PHE A 87 -2.11 -1.93 1.02
C PHE A 87 -1.36 -3.22 1.33
N TYR A 88 -1.54 -3.73 2.54
CA TYR A 88 -1.03 -5.02 2.98
C TYR A 88 -2.12 -6.08 2.83
N VAL A 89 -1.84 -7.08 2.00
CA VAL A 89 -2.76 -8.16 1.68
C VAL A 89 -2.33 -9.37 2.50
N ILE A 90 -3.11 -9.67 3.53
CA ILE A 90 -2.76 -10.69 4.52
C ILE A 90 -3.63 -11.91 4.28
N LYS A 91 -3.00 -13.06 4.04
CA LYS A 91 -3.68 -14.36 3.98
C LYS A 91 -3.33 -15.17 5.23
N ASP A 92 -4.35 -15.44 6.04
CA ASP A 92 -4.22 -16.33 7.20
C ASP A 92 -4.14 -17.80 6.73
N ASN A 93 -3.04 -18.47 7.08
CA ASN A 93 -2.79 -19.86 6.71
C ASN A 93 -3.38 -20.88 7.69
N GLU A 94 -3.82 -20.44 8.88
CA GLU A 94 -4.26 -21.29 9.99
C GLU A 94 -5.78 -21.27 10.17
N ASN A 95 -6.42 -20.13 9.95
CA ASN A 95 -7.87 -19.98 10.09
C ASN A 95 -8.49 -19.41 8.82
N ARG A 96 -9.12 -20.30 8.03
CA ARG A 96 -10.04 -19.99 6.92
C ARG A 96 -9.49 -18.96 5.94
N ASP A 97 -8.89 -19.39 4.82
CA ASP A 97 -8.52 -18.70 3.55
C ASP A 97 -8.98 -17.24 3.34
N SER A 98 -8.82 -16.37 4.33
CA SER A 98 -9.43 -15.06 4.38
C SER A 98 -8.34 -14.08 4.03
N ILE A 99 -8.44 -13.60 2.80
CA ILE A 99 -7.62 -12.50 2.32
C ILE A 99 -8.21 -11.24 2.93
N THR A 100 -7.42 -10.54 3.74
CA THR A 100 -7.77 -9.21 4.24
C THR A 100 -6.87 -8.17 3.58
N ILE A 101 -7.43 -7.00 3.30
CA ILE A 101 -6.71 -5.86 2.75
C ILE A 101 -6.59 -4.84 3.88
N ASN A 102 -5.39 -4.34 4.11
CA ASN A 102 -5.10 -3.53 5.28
C ASN A 102 -4.26 -2.29 4.94
N THR A 103 -4.52 -1.16 5.59
CA THR A 103 -3.55 -0.06 5.68
C THR A 103 -2.69 -0.24 6.93
N LEU A 104 -1.49 0.34 6.92
CA LEU A 104 -0.63 0.40 8.09
C LEU A 104 -0.74 1.79 8.72
N ASP A 105 -1.35 1.85 9.90
CA ASP A 105 -1.59 3.08 10.62
C ASP A 105 -0.60 3.26 11.76
N GLN A 106 -0.27 4.52 12.03
CA GLN A 106 0.57 4.94 13.14
C GLN A 106 -0.31 5.56 14.24
N GLU A 107 -0.42 4.90 15.39
CA GLU A 107 -1.11 5.41 16.57
C GLU A 107 -0.11 5.91 17.62
N ARG A 108 -0.51 6.92 18.40
CA ARG A 108 0.21 7.27 19.63
C ARG A 108 -0.06 6.17 20.65
N GLY A 109 0.99 5.49 21.10
CA GLY A 109 0.91 4.58 22.23
C GLY A 109 0.83 5.32 23.56
N THR A 110 0.88 4.56 24.65
CA THR A 110 0.98 5.12 26.00
C THR A 110 2.38 5.71 26.21
N GLY A 111 2.48 7.03 26.39
CA GLY A 111 3.77 7.73 26.57
C GLY A 111 4.38 8.21 25.25
N SER A 112 5.69 8.00 25.06
CA SER A 112 6.44 8.36 23.83
C SER A 112 6.39 7.29 22.74
N ASP A 113 5.85 6.12 23.04
CA ASP A 113 5.95 4.96 22.15
C ASP A 113 4.94 5.05 21.02
N THR A 114 5.44 4.88 19.79
CA THR A 114 4.60 4.79 18.60
C THR A 114 4.15 3.35 18.41
N LYS A 115 2.86 3.14 18.18
CA LYS A 115 2.30 1.82 17.86
C LYS A 115 1.90 1.78 16.40
N PHE A 116 2.26 0.71 15.71
CA PHE A 116 1.80 0.44 14.36
C PHE A 116 0.75 -0.66 14.38
N ILE A 117 -0.33 -0.46 13.63
CA ILE A 117 -1.42 -1.42 13.53
C ILE A 117 -1.87 -1.57 12.08
N PHE A 118 -2.27 -2.78 11.72
CA PHE A 118 -2.99 -3.00 10.47
C PHE A 118 -4.48 -2.69 10.67
N ARG A 119 -5.01 -1.72 9.92
CA ARG A 119 -6.45 -1.48 9.83
C ARG A 119 -7.00 -2.14 8.59
N GLU A 120 -8.01 -2.98 8.77
CA GLU A 120 -8.68 -3.62 7.65
C GLU A 120 -9.48 -2.58 6.87
N THR A 121 -9.48 -2.73 5.55
CA THR A 121 -10.20 -1.87 4.62
C THR A 121 -10.70 -2.70 3.43
N SER A 122 -11.68 -2.17 2.70
CA SER A 122 -12.11 -2.77 1.44
C SER A 122 -11.06 -2.56 0.35
N LEU A 123 -11.07 -3.41 -0.67
CA LEU A 123 -10.35 -3.13 -1.91
C LEU A 123 -10.91 -1.84 -2.51
N PRO A 124 -10.12 -0.76 -2.68
CA PRO A 124 -10.63 0.47 -3.27
C PRO A 124 -10.91 0.27 -4.75
N SER A 125 -11.96 0.87 -5.29
CA SER A 125 -12.17 0.92 -6.74
C SER A 125 -11.09 1.75 -7.43
N TYR A 126 -10.94 1.57 -8.75
CA TYR A 126 -9.98 2.34 -9.54
C TYR A 126 -10.17 3.87 -9.40
N ASN A 127 -11.42 4.32 -9.41
CA ASN A 127 -11.75 5.74 -9.29
C ASN A 127 -11.42 6.31 -7.91
N GLU A 128 -11.59 5.52 -6.84
CA GLU A 128 -11.19 5.93 -5.50
C GLU A 128 -9.67 6.12 -5.40
N LEU A 129 -8.88 5.24 -6.03
CA LEU A 129 -7.42 5.39 -6.10
C LEU A 129 -7.02 6.66 -6.86
N LEU A 130 -7.67 6.95 -8.00
CA LEU A 130 -7.42 8.17 -8.77
C LEU A 130 -7.76 9.44 -7.98
N MET A 131 -8.87 9.44 -7.24
CA MET A 131 -9.29 10.56 -6.40
C MET A 131 -8.32 10.81 -5.23
N GLN A 132 -7.85 9.74 -4.57
CA GLN A 132 -6.86 9.84 -3.50
C GLN A 132 -5.54 10.42 -4.01
N ASN A 133 -5.04 9.93 -5.15
CA ASN A 133 -3.82 10.46 -5.76
C ASN A 133 -3.97 11.95 -6.12
N SER A 134 -5.09 12.32 -6.73
CA SER A 134 -5.39 13.72 -7.09
C SER A 134 -5.47 14.63 -5.85
N THR A 135 -6.11 14.15 -4.78
CA THR A 135 -6.23 14.89 -3.51
C THR A 135 -4.87 15.11 -2.85
N ASN A 136 -3.99 14.11 -2.89
CA ASN A 136 -2.64 14.20 -2.36
C ASN A 136 -1.79 15.21 -3.15
N ILE A 137 -1.90 15.23 -4.47
CA ILE A 137 -1.24 16.23 -5.33
C ILE A 137 -1.72 17.65 -4.97
N VAL A 138 -3.03 17.87 -4.86
CA VAL A 138 -3.59 19.19 -4.50
C VAL A 138 -3.12 19.64 -3.11
N LYS A 139 -3.09 18.74 -2.12
CA LYS A 139 -2.56 19.05 -0.78
C LYS A 139 -1.09 19.46 -0.84
N LYS A 140 -0.26 18.76 -1.63
CA LYS A 140 1.16 19.10 -1.82
C LYS A 140 1.36 20.47 -2.45
N ILE A 141 0.61 20.79 -3.51
CA ILE A 141 0.66 22.11 -4.16
C ILE A 141 0.30 23.21 -3.15
N LYS A 142 -0.75 23.01 -2.35
CA LYS A 142 -1.14 23.98 -1.31
C LYS A 142 -0.04 24.19 -0.26
N ILE A 143 0.63 23.13 0.20
CA ILE A 143 1.74 23.23 1.14
C ILE A 143 2.93 23.98 0.51
N PHE A 144 3.29 23.62 -0.73
CA PHE A 144 4.38 24.26 -1.46
C PHE A 144 4.14 25.77 -1.67
N LEU A 145 2.94 26.15 -2.12
CA LEU A 145 2.57 27.56 -2.30
C LEU A 145 2.56 28.32 -0.97
N LYS A 146 2.11 27.69 0.13
CA LYS A 146 2.16 28.32 1.46
C LYS A 146 3.60 28.60 1.92
N ASN A 147 4.53 27.69 1.62
CA ASN A 147 5.95 27.87 1.95
C ASN A 147 6.64 28.90 1.06
N LEU A 148 6.15 29.13 -0.16
CA LEU A 148 6.63 30.18 -1.07
C LEU A 148 6.19 31.59 -0.67
N HIS A 149 5.09 31.73 0.08
CA HIS A 149 4.59 33.02 0.59
C HIS A 149 5.06 33.32 2.03
N LEU A 150 6.05 32.55 2.51
CA LEU A 150 6.79 32.80 3.74
C LEU A 150 8.26 33.11 3.38
N ASN A 151 8.47 34.24 2.71
CA ASN A 151 9.74 34.98 2.62
C ASN A 151 9.43 36.45 2.35
#